data_AF-A0A951JXE9-F1
#
_entry.id   AF-A0A951JXE9-F1
#
_cell.length_a   1.000
_cell.length_b   1.000
_cell.length_c   1.000
_cell.angle_alpha   90.00
_cell.angle_beta   90.00
_cell.angle_gamma   90.00
#
_symmetry.space_group_name_H-M   'P 1'
#
loop_
_entity.id
_entity.type
_entity.pdbx_description
1 polymer ?
#
loop_
_entity_poly.entity_id
_entity_poly.type
_entity_poly.pdbx_seq_one_letter_code
_entity_poly.pdbx_strand_id
1 'polypeptide(L)'
;SFLINREETRSILEGEAARNDISAVTQLVNDVLLPNYGWLQWVITFVELGVGALLILGLASRGAALVGLGQQLFLQLLYLSSGRWMFEQPHEWVPLLILLLVPAGRVWGLDRRFVHRGVQRLRGFPF
;
A
#
# COMPACT_ATOMS: atom_id res chain seq x y z
N SER A 1 9.05 24.49 -2.96
CA SER A 1 7.74 23.89 -2.65
C SER A 1 7.85 22.41 -2.93
N PHE A 2 7.95 21.58 -1.89
CA PHE A 2 7.91 20.12 -2.04
C PHE A 2 6.44 19.69 -1.98
N LEU A 3 6.00 18.82 -2.90
CA LEU A 3 4.63 18.28 -2.97
C LEU A 3 4.25 17.43 -1.73
N ILE A 4 5.19 17.13 -0.84
CA ILE A 4 4.99 16.40 0.41
C ILE A 4 5.46 17.30 1.56
N ASN A 5 4.52 17.85 2.30
CA ASN A 5 4.79 18.60 3.52
C ASN A 5 4.97 17.62 4.70
N ARG A 6 6.23 17.23 4.95
CA ARG A 6 6.59 16.19 5.93
C ARG A 6 6.17 16.53 7.36
N GLU A 7 6.18 17.80 7.70
CA GLU A 7 5.73 18.27 9.01
C GLU A 7 4.21 18.11 9.15
N GLU A 8 3.47 18.42 8.08
CA GLU A 8 2.02 18.25 8.04
C GLU A 8 1.64 16.76 8.09
N THR A 9 2.29 15.90 7.31
CA THR A 9 2.05 14.45 7.36
C THR A 9 2.31 13.87 8.75
N ARG A 10 3.37 14.30 9.43
CA ARG A 10 3.64 13.90 10.82
C ARG A 10 2.54 14.38 11.77
N SER A 11 2.11 15.64 11.66
CA SER A 11 1.05 16.20 12.50
C SER A 11 -0.30 15.51 12.30
N ILE A 12 -0.60 15.08 11.08
CA ILE A 12 -1.81 14.30 10.76
C ILE A 12 -1.73 12.92 11.40
N LEU A 13 -0.58 12.23 11.28
CA LEU A 13 -0.38 10.93 11.92
C LEU A 13 -0.51 11.01 13.45
N GLU A 14 0.10 12.02 14.07
CA GLU A 14 -0.02 12.27 15.53
C GLU A 14 -1.48 12.59 15.91
N GLY A 15 -2.14 13.44 15.13
CA GLY A 15 -3.52 13.86 15.37
C GLY A 15 -4.55 12.74 15.20
N GLU A 16 -4.39 11.88 14.20
CA GLU A 16 -5.29 10.75 13.96
C GLU A 16 -5.01 9.60 14.93
N ALA A 17 -3.74 9.31 15.27
CA ALA A 17 -3.42 8.30 16.29
C ALA A 17 -3.93 8.67 17.68
N ALA A 18 -3.87 9.96 18.06
CA ALA A 18 -4.42 10.44 19.33
C ALA A 18 -5.96 10.30 19.42
N ARG A 19 -6.63 10.24 18.27
CA ARG A 19 -8.09 10.06 18.16
C ARG A 19 -8.47 8.62 17.84
N ASN A 20 -7.48 7.71 17.74
CA ASN A 20 -7.71 6.36 17.31
C ASN A 20 -8.04 5.43 18.50
N ASP A 21 -9.24 4.82 18.47
CA ASP A 21 -9.70 3.91 19.52
C ASP A 21 -9.10 2.49 19.39
N ILE A 22 -8.43 2.19 18.27
CA ILE A 22 -7.78 0.89 18.01
C ILE A 22 -6.38 0.91 18.61
N SER A 23 -6.26 0.37 19.82
CA SER A 23 -5.00 0.29 20.59
C SER A 23 -3.80 -0.21 19.76
N ALA A 24 -3.99 -1.23 18.92
CA ALA A 24 -2.93 -1.79 18.08
C ALA A 24 -2.40 -0.78 17.03
N VAL A 25 -3.28 0.03 16.45
CA VAL A 25 -2.90 1.07 15.47
C VAL A 25 -2.15 2.19 16.18
N THR A 26 -2.68 2.63 17.32
CA THR A 26 -2.07 3.70 18.13
C THR A 26 -0.69 3.31 18.65
N GLN A 27 -0.49 2.07 19.11
CA GLN A 27 0.82 1.54 19.49
C GLN A 27 1.79 1.50 18.31
N LEU A 28 1.36 0.97 17.15
CA LEU A 28 2.20 0.93 15.96
C LEU A 28 2.64 2.34 15.52
N VAL A 29 1.74 3.32 15.58
CA VAL A 29 2.07 4.71 15.23
C VAL A 29 3.05 5.31 16.25
N ASN A 30 2.75 5.23 17.54
CA ASN A 30 3.52 5.91 18.58
C ASN A 30 4.87 5.24 18.88
N ASP A 31 4.94 3.91 18.80
CA ASP A 31 6.14 3.15 19.21
C ASP A 31 7.05 2.82 18.03
N VAL A 32 6.49 2.75 16.80
CA VAL A 32 7.25 2.38 15.60
C VAL A 32 7.32 3.52 14.61
N LEU A 33 6.19 4.06 14.14
CA LEU A 33 6.19 5.02 13.04
C LEU A 33 6.77 6.39 13.43
N LEU A 34 6.29 7.01 14.51
CA LEU A 34 6.73 8.34 14.93
C LEU A 34 8.21 8.38 15.33
N PRO A 35 8.74 7.43 16.12
CA PRO A 35 10.16 7.45 16.50
C PRO A 35 11.09 7.23 15.31
N ASN A 36 10.63 6.53 14.27
CA ASN A 36 11.39 6.18 13.07
C ASN A 36 11.01 7.01 11.83
N TYR A 37 10.19 8.05 12.00
CA TYR A 37 9.57 8.79 10.90
C TYR A 37 10.61 9.32 9.90
N GLY A 38 11.78 9.73 10.39
CA GLY A 38 12.87 10.29 9.59
C GLY A 38 13.29 9.40 8.41
N TRP A 39 13.40 8.08 8.59
CA TRP A 39 13.76 7.16 7.50
C TRP A 39 12.54 6.42 6.93
N LEU A 40 11.53 6.12 7.76
CA LEU A 40 10.31 5.45 7.31
C LEU A 40 9.56 6.24 6.25
N GLN A 41 9.54 7.58 6.34
CA GLN A 41 8.92 8.42 5.30
C GLN A 41 9.49 8.12 3.91
N TRP A 42 10.81 7.91 3.81
CA TRP A 42 11.47 7.62 2.54
C TRP A 42 11.15 6.22 2.07
N VAL A 43 11.15 5.25 2.99
CA VAL A 43 10.77 3.86 2.67
C VAL A 43 9.34 3.81 2.14
N ILE A 44 8.39 4.48 2.79
CA ILE A 44 7.01 4.58 2.33
C ILE A 44 6.95 5.18 0.92
N THR A 45 7.65 6.30 0.67
CA THR A 45 7.71 6.92 -0.66
C THR A 45 8.28 5.97 -1.72
N PHE A 46 9.38 5.27 -1.42
CA PHE A 46 9.97 4.32 -2.37
C PHE A 46 9.07 3.11 -2.62
N VAL A 47 8.37 2.64 -1.60
CA VAL A 47 7.39 1.56 -1.73
C VAL A 47 6.22 2.01 -2.59
N GLU A 48 5.67 3.21 -2.38
CA GLU A 48 4.58 3.74 -3.20
C GLU A 48 4.98 3.88 -4.68
N LEU A 49 6.13 4.48 -4.94
CA LEU A 49 6.66 4.63 -6.29
C LEU A 49 6.97 3.27 -6.93
N GLY A 50 7.53 2.34 -6.14
CA GLY A 50 7.82 0.98 -6.58
C GLY A 50 6.57 0.20 -6.92
N VAL A 51 5.55 0.21 -6.05
CA VAL A 51 4.25 -0.43 -6.28
C VAL A 51 3.58 0.16 -7.51
N GLY A 52 3.54 1.49 -7.65
CA GLY A 52 3.00 2.15 -8.83
C GLY A 52 3.71 1.72 -10.11
N ALA A 53 5.04 1.72 -10.11
CA ALA A 53 5.83 1.28 -11.26
C ALA A 53 5.60 -0.21 -11.61
N LEU A 54 5.58 -1.09 -10.60
CA LEU A 54 5.32 -2.52 -10.77
C LEU A 54 3.93 -2.78 -11.37
N LEU A 55 2.91 -2.07 -10.88
CA LEU A 55 1.54 -2.18 -11.40
C LEU A 55 1.44 -1.65 -12.85
N ILE A 56 2.06 -0.51 -13.17
CA ILE A 56 2.07 0.06 -14.53
C ILE A 56 2.78 -0.89 -15.51
N LEU A 57 3.91 -1.46 -15.10
CA LEU A 57 4.68 -2.40 -15.93
C LEU A 57 4.06 -3.79 -15.99
N GLY A 58 3.05 -4.07 -15.14
CA GLY A 58 2.48 -5.40 -14.96
C GLY A 58 3.54 -6.44 -14.57
N LEU A 59 4.45 -6.05 -13.67
CA LEU A 59 5.51 -6.89 -13.12
C LEU A 59 5.20 -7.18 -11.64
N ALA A 60 5.25 -8.45 -11.24
CA ALA A 60 4.86 -8.91 -9.91
C ALA A 60 3.52 -8.33 -9.45
N SER A 61 2.55 -8.23 -10.37
CA SER A 61 1.40 -7.32 -10.22
C SER A 61 0.54 -7.64 -8.98
N ARG A 62 0.41 -8.91 -8.63
CA ARG A 62 -0.32 -9.36 -7.41
C ARG A 62 0.43 -9.00 -6.14
N GLY A 63 1.76 -9.14 -6.13
CA GLY A 63 2.61 -8.76 -5.00
C GLY A 63 2.60 -7.25 -4.77
N ALA A 64 2.72 -6.47 -5.85
CA ALA A 64 2.60 -5.02 -5.79
C ALA A 64 1.21 -4.59 -5.31
N ALA A 65 0.14 -5.21 -5.82
CA ALA A 65 -1.23 -4.96 -5.36
C ALA A 65 -1.43 -5.30 -3.88
N LEU A 66 -0.83 -6.39 -3.39
CA LEU A 66 -0.89 -6.77 -1.97
C LEU A 66 -0.21 -5.73 -1.06
N VAL A 67 0.98 -5.25 -1.45
CA VAL A 67 1.72 -4.24 -0.68
C VAL A 67 0.94 -2.92 -0.65
N GLY A 68 0.47 -2.46 -1.82
CA GLY A 68 -0.36 -1.26 -1.90
C GLY A 68 -1.66 -1.39 -1.11
N LEU A 69 -2.33 -2.55 -1.19
CA LEU A 69 -3.55 -2.82 -0.42
C LEU A 69 -3.28 -2.77 1.09
N GLY A 70 -2.15 -3.32 1.55
CA GLY A 70 -1.75 -3.25 2.95
C GLY A 70 -1.58 -1.81 3.44
N GLN A 71 -0.94 -0.95 2.65
CA GLN A 71 -0.79 0.48 2.98
C GLN A 71 -2.15 1.18 3.06
N GLN A 72 -3.03 0.92 2.09
CA GLN A 72 -4.35 1.54 2.04
C GLN A 72 -5.28 1.07 3.16
N LEU A 73 -5.23 -0.21 3.52
CA LEU A 73 -5.99 -0.73 4.65
C LEU A 73 -5.47 -0.20 6.00
N PHE A 74 -4.16 0.03 6.13
CA PHE A 74 -3.60 0.67 7.32
C PHE A 74 -4.15 2.09 7.49
N LEU A 75 -4.18 2.90 6.41
CA LEU A 75 -4.79 4.22 6.42
C LEU A 75 -6.29 4.14 6.75
N GLN A 76 -7.01 3.20 6.15
CA GLN A 76 -8.43 2.97 6.43
C GLN A 76 -8.68 2.71 7.91
N LEU A 77 -7.83 1.90 8.57
CA LEU A 77 -7.92 1.65 10.02
C LEU A 77 -7.57 2.88 10.85
N LEU A 78 -6.62 3.70 10.41
CA LEU A 78 -6.28 4.96 11.05
C LEU A 78 -7.46 5.93 11.05
N TYR A 79 -8.23 5.97 9.95
CA TYR A 79 -9.41 6.82 9.81
C TYR A 79 -10.72 6.20 10.32
N LEU A 80 -10.74 4.88 10.53
CA LEU A 80 -11.94 4.14 10.91
C LEU A 80 -12.55 4.67 12.21
N SER A 81 -11.72 4.94 13.22
CA SER A 81 -12.24 5.42 14.50
C SER A 81 -12.52 6.92 14.51
N SER A 82 -11.86 7.71 13.64
CA SER A 82 -12.17 9.14 13.54
C SER A 82 -13.43 9.42 12.73
N GLY A 83 -14.04 8.38 12.11
CA GLY A 83 -15.27 8.45 11.32
C GLY A 83 -15.13 9.30 10.05
N ARG A 84 -13.91 9.77 9.76
CA ARG A 84 -13.60 10.72 8.71
C ARG A 84 -13.29 9.98 7.43
N TRP A 85 -13.89 10.39 6.32
CA TRP A 85 -13.55 9.88 4.99
C TRP A 85 -13.77 8.37 4.79
N MET A 86 -14.53 7.71 5.68
CA MET A 86 -14.74 6.26 5.66
C MET A 86 -15.40 5.77 4.38
N PHE A 87 -16.28 6.59 3.79
CA PHE A 87 -16.96 6.29 2.53
C PHE A 87 -16.23 6.83 1.30
N GLU A 88 -15.20 7.66 1.50
CA GLU A 88 -14.41 8.19 0.39
C GLU A 88 -13.28 7.22 0.06
N GLN A 89 -12.62 6.61 1.04
CA GLN A 89 -11.48 5.71 0.81
C GLN A 89 -11.68 4.42 -0.02
N PRO A 90 -12.89 3.83 -0.20
CA PRO A 90 -13.05 2.62 -1.00
C PRO A 90 -12.48 2.68 -2.41
N HIS A 91 -12.45 3.85 -3.04
CA HIS A 91 -11.87 3.99 -4.39
C HIS A 91 -10.35 3.75 -4.44
N GLU A 92 -9.65 3.82 -3.31
CA GLU A 92 -8.20 3.59 -3.24
C GLU A 92 -7.84 2.11 -3.07
N TRP A 93 -8.56 1.37 -2.22
CA TRP A 93 -8.26 -0.03 -1.94
C TRP A 93 -9.05 -1.03 -2.79
N VAL A 94 -10.26 -0.70 -3.28
CA VAL A 94 -11.06 -1.62 -4.11
C VAL A 94 -10.34 -1.99 -5.42
N PRO A 95 -9.73 -1.06 -6.18
CA PRO A 95 -8.99 -1.41 -7.38
C PRO A 95 -7.79 -2.33 -7.08
N LEU A 96 -7.09 -2.09 -5.97
CA LEU A 96 -5.96 -2.92 -5.54
C LEU A 96 -6.41 -4.33 -5.16
N LEU A 97 -7.56 -4.45 -4.49
CA LEU A 97 -8.18 -5.75 -4.21
C LEU A 97 -8.54 -6.50 -5.50
N ILE A 98 -9.09 -5.81 -6.49
CA ILE A 98 -9.38 -6.39 -7.81
C ILE A 98 -8.09 -6.86 -8.49
N LEU A 99 -7.03 -6.04 -8.49
CA LEU A 99 -5.73 -6.38 -9.10
C LEU A 99 -5.00 -7.51 -8.35
N LEU A 100 -5.27 -7.67 -7.07
CA LEU A 100 -4.78 -8.80 -6.28
C LEU A 100 -5.51 -10.11 -6.65
N LEU A 101 -6.83 -10.05 -6.82
CA LEU A 101 -7.66 -11.23 -7.11
C LEU A 101 -7.55 -11.65 -8.59
N VAL A 102 -7.69 -10.69 -9.51
CA VAL A 102 -7.65 -10.89 -10.96
C VAL A 102 -6.19 -10.97 -11.42
N PRO A 103 -5.78 -11.97 -12.22
CA PRO A 103 -4.41 -12.10 -12.72
C PRO A 103 -4.11 -11.10 -13.85
N ALA A 104 -4.20 -9.80 -13.57
CA ALA A 104 -4.03 -8.72 -14.55
C ALA A 104 -2.67 -8.78 -15.28
N GLY A 105 -1.58 -9.06 -14.55
CA GLY A 105 -0.22 -9.19 -15.12
C GLY A 105 -0.06 -10.34 -16.13
N ARG A 106 -0.91 -11.39 -16.06
CA ARG A 106 -0.89 -12.49 -17.04
C ARG A 106 -1.54 -12.13 -18.37
N VAL A 107 -2.48 -11.19 -18.36
CA VAL A 107 -3.22 -10.76 -19.56
C VAL A 107 -2.46 -9.66 -20.28
N TRP A 108 -1.98 -8.66 -19.54
CA TRP A 108 -1.33 -7.46 -20.08
C TRP A 108 -0.22 -6.99 -19.11
N GLY A 109 1.00 -7.51 -19.26
CA GLY A 109 2.12 -7.20 -18.37
C GLY A 109 3.43 -7.91 -18.71
N LEU A 110 4.54 -7.46 -18.13
CA LEU A 110 5.83 -8.15 -18.22
C LEU A 110 5.79 -9.54 -17.59
N ASP A 111 4.91 -9.77 -16.60
CA ASP A 111 4.66 -11.09 -16.01
C ASP A 111 4.34 -12.15 -17.08
N ARG A 112 3.58 -11.79 -18.12
CA ARG A 112 3.31 -12.68 -19.26
C ARG A 112 4.59 -13.10 -20.01
N ARG A 113 5.56 -12.19 -20.18
CA ARG A 113 6.81 -12.49 -20.89
C ARG A 113 7.71 -13.44 -20.09
N PHE A 114 7.70 -13.35 -18.76
CA PHE A 114 8.43 -14.28 -17.90
C PHE A 114 7.78 -15.67 -17.90
N VAL A 115 6.45 -15.75 -17.83
CA VAL A 115 5.70 -17.03 -17.93
C VAL A 115 5.91 -17.72 -19.29
N HIS A 116 6.05 -16.96 -20.38
CA HIS A 116 6.30 -17.53 -21.71
C HIS A 116 7.75 -17.96 -21.97
N ARG A 117 8.75 -17.37 -21.30
CA ARG A 117 10.18 -17.65 -21.56
C ARG A 117 10.84 -18.58 -20.56
N GLY A 118 10.26 -18.77 -19.38
CA GLY A 118 10.83 -19.60 -18.35
C GLY A 118 9.75 -20.24 -17.50
N VAL A 119 9.84 -21.56 -17.36
CA VAL A 119 9.25 -22.33 -16.27
C VAL A 119 7.79 -22.77 -16.47
N GLN A 120 7.60 -23.79 -17.33
CA GLN A 120 6.45 -24.71 -17.24
C GLN A 120 6.32 -25.40 -15.85
N ARG A 121 7.35 -25.31 -14.99
CA ARG A 121 7.40 -25.85 -13.62
C ARG A 121 6.70 -25.00 -12.55
N LEU A 122 6.28 -23.77 -12.88
CA LEU A 122 5.61 -22.83 -11.95
C LEU A 122 4.11 -22.69 -12.25
N ARG A 123 3.54 -23.58 -13.07
CA ARG A 123 2.09 -23.64 -13.34
C ARG A 123 1.22 -23.80 -12.08
N GLY A 124 1.82 -24.14 -10.93
CA GLY A 124 1.16 -24.22 -9.62
C GLY A 124 1.46 -23.09 -8.63
N PHE A 125 2.27 -22.09 -8.98
CA PHE A 125 2.63 -21.01 -8.05
C PHE A 125 1.76 -19.74 -8.27
N PRO A 126 1.27 -19.09 -7.20
CA PRO A 126 0.28 -18.02 -7.29
C PRO A 126 0.86 -16.64 -7.65
N PHE A 127 2.00 -16.58 -8.34
CA PHE A 127 2.61 -15.35 -8.85
C PHE A 127 2.58 -15.41 -10.37
#